data_AF-A0A7W5VCF6-F1
#
_entry.id   AF-A0A7W5VCF6-F1
#
_cell.length_a   1.000
_cell.length_b   1.000
_cell.length_c   1.000
_cell.angle_alpha   90.00
_cell.angle_beta   90.00
_cell.angle_gamma   90.00
#
_symmetry.space_group_name_H-M   'P 1'
#
loop_
_entity.id
_entity.type
_entity.pdbx_description
1 polymer ?
#
loop_
_entity_poly.entity_id
_entity_poly.type
_entity_poly.pdbx_seq_one_letter_code
_entity_poly.pdbx_strand_id
1 'polypeptide(L)' 'MEIIRVTSDVITVGLGPDDALAISNALNEICNGVHLDEWDFQTRMGVDRAQARKVLRAIGAAIDMMKEQRQAEGKEW' A
#
# COMPACT_ATOMS: atom_id res chain seq x y z
N MET A 1 11.19 -3.00 -5.12
CA MET A 1 10.72 -3.80 -3.96
C MET A 1 11.69 -4.94 -3.71
N GLU A 2 11.95 -5.26 -2.44
CA GLU A 2 12.70 -6.46 -2.03
C GLU A 2 11.97 -7.23 -0.93
N ILE A 3 12.11 -8.56 -0.89
CA ILE A 3 11.61 -9.38 0.22
C ILE A 3 12.73 -9.52 1.25
N ILE A 4 12.52 -8.96 2.44
CA ILE A 4 13.50 -8.96 3.53
C ILE A 4 13.39 -10.25 4.36
N ARG A 5 12.15 -10.71 4.62
CA ARG A 5 11.91 -11.89 5.46
C ARG A 5 10.56 -12.54 5.14
N VAL A 6 10.50 -13.86 5.20
CA VAL A 6 9.26 -14.65 5.11
C VAL A 6 9.17 -15.57 6.33
N THR A 7 7.98 -15.64 6.94
CA THR A 7 7.63 -16.56 8.03
C THR A 7 6.24 -17.15 7.75
N SER A 8 5.74 -18.01 8.65
CA SER A 8 4.36 -18.51 8.59
C SER A 8 3.30 -17.41 8.70
N ASP A 9 3.61 -16.32 9.40
CA ASP A 9 2.61 -15.32 9.80
C ASP A 9 2.82 -13.95 9.13
N VAL A 10 4.04 -13.66 8.72
CA VAL A 10 4.44 -12.33 8.23
C VAL A 10 5.43 -12.43 7.08
N ILE A 11 5.21 -11.60 6.06
CA ILE A 11 6.19 -11.24 5.04
C ILE A 11 6.63 -9.80 5.30
N THR A 12 7.93 -9.57 5.41
CA THR A 12 8.53 -8.24 5.51
C THR A 12 9.12 -7.87 4.17
N VAL A 13 8.71 -6.73 3.61
CA VAL A 13 9.20 -6.21 2.33
C VAL A 13 9.81 -4.83 2.51
N GLY A 14 10.86 -4.54 1.75
CA GLY A 14 11.39 -3.21 1.52
C GLY A 14 10.71 -2.59 0.30
N LEU A 15 10.16 -1.38 0.47
CA LEU A 15 9.53 -0.61 -0.59
C LEU A 15 10.31 0.69 -0.80
N GLY A 16 10.74 0.94 -2.04
CA GLY A 16 11.21 2.27 -2.43
C GLY A 16 10.05 3.24 -2.65
N PRO A 17 10.33 4.54 -2.91
CA PRO A 17 9.30 5.55 -3.17
C PRO A 17 8.31 5.15 -4.27
N ASP A 18 8.83 4.66 -5.40
CA ASP A 18 8.00 4.26 -6.55
C ASP A 18 7.13 3.03 -6.23
N ASP A 19 7.69 2.02 -5.55
CA ASP A 19 6.93 0.83 -5.15
C ASP A 19 5.79 1.21 -4.21
N ALA A 20 6.07 2.06 -3.22
CA ALA A 20 5.09 2.51 -2.24
C ALA A 20 3.96 3.30 -2.92
N LEU A 21 4.30 4.23 -3.83
CA LEU A 21 3.31 4.95 -4.64
C LEU A 21 2.46 4.01 -5.48
N ALA A 22 3.09 3.07 -6.20
CA ALA A 22 2.37 2.13 -7.06
C ALA A 22 1.34 1.32 -6.27
N ILE A 23 1.73 0.80 -5.11
CA ILE A 23 0.83 0.05 -4.23
C ILE A 23 -0.28 0.95 -3.67
N SER A 24 0.06 2.14 -3.18
CA SER A 24 -0.93 3.09 -2.65
C SER A 24 -1.95 3.50 -3.72
N ASN A 25 -1.51 3.78 -4.94
CA ASN A 25 -2.39 4.17 -6.05
C ASN A 25 -3.28 3.00 -6.48
N ALA A 26 -2.74 1.79 -6.60
CA ALA A 26 -3.52 0.60 -6.92
C ALA A 26 -4.60 0.31 -5.85
N LEU A 27 -4.23 0.42 -4.57
CA LEU A 27 -5.17 0.26 -3.46
C LEU A 27 -6.24 1.36 -3.44
N ASN A 28 -5.86 2.60 -3.73
CA ASN A 28 -6.81 3.71 -3.82
C ASN A 28 -7.80 3.50 -4.96
N GLU A 29 -7.31 3.09 -6.13
CA GLU A 29 -8.14 2.83 -7.31
C GLU A 29 -9.15 1.72 -7.04
N ILE A 30 -8.72 0.56 -6.52
CA ILE A 30 -9.65 -0.53 -6.26
C ILE A 30 -10.63 -0.22 -5.13
N CYS A 31 -10.19 0.51 -4.08
CA CYS A 31 -11.03 0.84 -2.94
C CYS A 31 -12.04 1.95 -3.24
N ASN A 32 -11.72 2.90 -4.11
CA ASN A 32 -12.44 4.17 -4.25
C ASN A 32 -12.74 4.58 -5.71
N GLY A 33 -11.92 4.16 -6.68
CA GLY A 33 -12.06 4.53 -8.10
C GLY A 33 -12.94 3.56 -8.90
N VAL A 34 -12.86 2.26 -8.60
CA VAL A 34 -13.66 1.24 -9.31
C VAL A 34 -14.95 0.92 -8.55
N HIS A 35 -16.07 0.99 -9.27
CA HIS A 35 -17.37 0.50 -8.79
C HIS A 35 -17.47 -1.02 -8.98
N LEU A 36 -17.10 -1.74 -7.92
CA LEU A 36 -17.39 -3.16 -7.75
C LEU A 36 -18.36 -3.32 -6.58
N ASP A 37 -19.29 -4.26 -6.68
CA ASP A 37 -20.02 -4.70 -5.48
C ASP A 37 -19.07 -5.42 -4.50
N GLU A 38 -19.52 -5.65 -3.27
CA GLU A 38 -18.65 -6.18 -2.23
C GLU A 38 -18.25 -7.64 -2.49
N TRP A 39 -19.10 -8.43 -3.16
CA TRP A 39 -18.81 -9.82 -3.48
C TRP A 39 -17.73 -9.93 -4.56
N ASP A 40 -17.85 -9.14 -5.64
CA ASP A 40 -16.86 -9.04 -6.70
C ASP A 40 -15.53 -8.48 -6.18
N PHE A 41 -15.59 -7.46 -5.31
CA PHE A 41 -14.41 -6.89 -4.66
C PHE A 41 -13.67 -7.95 -3.85
N GLN A 42 -14.38 -8.61 -2.93
CA GLN A 42 -13.78 -9.61 -2.04
C GLN A 42 -13.20 -10.79 -2.82
N THR A 43 -13.89 -11.25 -3.86
CA THR A 43 -13.42 -12.35 -4.72
C THR A 43 -12.11 -11.99 -5.43
N ARG A 44 -11.97 -10.76 -5.92
CA ARG A 44 -10.76 -10.32 -6.64
C ARG A 44 -9.60 -9.98 -5.71
N MET A 45 -9.88 -9.39 -4.56
CA MET A 45 -8.86 -8.90 -3.63
C MET A 45 -8.45 -9.96 -2.59
N GLY A 46 -9.28 -10.98 -2.37
CA GLY A 46 -9.10 -11.96 -1.29
C GLY A 46 -9.34 -11.38 0.12
N VAL A 47 -9.77 -10.12 0.22
CA VAL A 47 -10.05 -9.39 1.46
C VAL A 47 -11.26 -8.48 1.25
N ASP A 48 -11.96 -8.15 2.33
CA ASP A 48 -13.04 -7.16 2.25
C ASP A 48 -12.50 -5.74 2.04
N ARG A 49 -13.38 -4.82 1.63
CA ARG A 49 -12.98 -3.43 1.34
C ARG A 49 -12.47 -2.69 2.58
N ALA A 50 -12.92 -3.05 3.77
CA ALA A 50 -12.45 -2.43 5.01
C ALA A 50 -11.01 -2.82 5.34
N GLN A 51 -10.65 -4.09 5.13
CA GLN A 51 -9.30 -4.63 5.26
C GLN A 51 -8.36 -4.00 4.24
N ALA A 52 -8.75 -3.92 2.96
CA ALA A 52 -7.95 -3.25 1.93
C ALA A 52 -7.71 -1.76 2.27
N ARG A 53 -8.75 -1.04 2.73
CA ARG A 53 -8.61 0.35 3.18
C ARG A 53 -7.71 0.51 4.41
N LYS A 54 -7.64 -0.49 5.29
CA LYS A 54 -6.70 -0.49 6.41
C LYS A 54 -5.26 -0.50 5.91
N VAL A 55 -4.95 -1.31 4.90
CA VAL A 55 -3.63 -1.35 4.26
C VAL A 55 -3.34 -0.04 3.54
N LEU A 56 -4.28 0.50 2.76
CA LEU A 56 -4.14 1.79 2.08
C LEU A 56 -3.75 2.92 3.05
N ARG A 57 -4.44 3.02 4.20
CA ARG A 57 -4.11 4.02 5.23
C ARG A 57 -2.71 3.84 5.81
N ALA A 58 -2.31 2.61 6.09
CA ALA A 58 -1.00 2.32 6.66
C ALA A 58 0.13 2.67 5.68
N ILE A 59 -0.02 2.30 4.41
CA ILE A 59 0.96 2.63 3.36
C ILE A 59 0.99 4.13 3.09
N GLY A 60 -0.17 4.79 3.02
CA GLY A 60 -0.25 6.25 2.86
C GLY A 60 0.50 7.00 3.96
N ALA A 61 0.27 6.64 5.22
CA ALA A 61 1.00 7.23 6.34
C ALA A 61 2.52 6.98 6.26
N ALA A 62 2.94 5.78 5.86
CA ALA A 62 4.36 5.48 5.66
C ALA A 62 4.99 6.29 4.51
N ILE A 63 4.24 6.55 3.43
CA ILE A 63 4.66 7.43 2.33
C ILE A 63 4.87 8.86 2.83
N ASP A 64 3.95 9.38 3.64
CA ASP A 64 4.06 10.74 4.18
C ASP A 64 5.32 10.87 5.06
N MET A 65 5.57 9.89 5.94
CA MET A 65 6.80 9.84 6.74
C MET A 65 8.06 9.75 5.86
N MET A 66 8.01 8.97 4.77
CA MET A 66 9.14 8.84 3.84
C MET A 66 9.40 10.17 3.10
N LYS A 67 8.36 10.90 2.70
CA LYS A 67 8.49 12.22 2.08
C LYS A 67 9.16 13.21 3.01
N GLU A 68 8.73 13.27 4.28
CA GLU A 68 9.32 14.13 5.30
C GLU A 68 10.82 13.84 5.49
N GLN A 69 11.19 12.56 5.57
CA GLN A 69 12.59 12.14 5.71
C GLN A 69 13.42 12.50 4.49
N ARG A 70 12.93 12.23 3.27
CA ARG A 70 13.64 12.58 2.02
C ARG A 70 13.83 14.08 1.90
N GLN A 71 12.80 14.87 2.23
CA GLN A 71 12.90 16.33 2.24
C GLN A 71 13.95 16.82 3.25
N ALA A 72 13.97 16.25 4.46
CA ALA A 72 14.98 16.58 5.48
C ALA A 72 16.41 16.23 5.01
N GLU A 73 16.56 15.22 4.15
CA GLU A 73 17.81 14.80 3.53
C GLU A 73 18.17 15.58 2.25
N GLY A 74 17.31 16.52 1.82
CA GLY A 74 17.50 17.27 0.57
C GLY A 74 17.34 16.41 -0.70
N LYS A 75 16.64 15.28 -0.60
CA LYS A 75 16.35 14.39 -1.72
C LYS A 75 15.00 14.76 -2.36
N GLU A 76 14.94 14.65 -3.68
CA GLU A 76 13.66 14.69 -4.40
C GLU A 76 12.81 13.48 -4.02
N TRP A 77 11.49 13.58 -4.23
CA TRP A 77 10.59 12.44 -4.03
C TRP A 77 10.95 11.33 -5.03
#